data_AF-A0A180FSZ9-F1
#
_entry.id   AF-A0A180FSZ9-F1
#
_cell.length_a   1.000
_cell.length_b   1.000
_cell.length_c   1.000
_cell.angle_alpha   90.00
_cell.angle_beta   90.00
_cell.angle_gamma   90.00
#
_symmetry.space_group_name_H-M   'P 1'
#
loop_
_entity.id
_entity.type
_entity.pdbx_description
1 polymer ?
#
loop_
_entity_poly.entity_id
_entity_poly.type
_entity_poly.pdbx_seq_one_letter_code
_entity_poly.pdbx_strand_id
1 'polypeptide(L)'
;MVLKTNNNGKEDNGLMTGVNADTLRQTDKNSDYEVNRLSLAEEAGRRRGGRRNEEASALLSGETGTDEIKRGNFEAVAERQEQTLEHWAKKEGVWFDIDRIREQPFIGRGEEASVYEAGDPAYVNKVMFYQVFSDTPLSFLDNRISLHNYLFPDTAYELLGFGRTQRGFAFVLKQPHVNGSFFNRAASSEFGDEMEKMGLEAIDANTYCNDDYIISDLHAGNVMKDGDGNLYFIDTVPVLNTPDEGYGGTREYGEPERMVPDKANVKISLEKPALRLNLC
;
A
#
# COMPACT_ATOMS: atom_id res chain seq x y z
N MET A 1 17.81 58.22 31.53
CA MET A 1 17.36 57.74 30.21
C MET A 1 16.65 56.42 30.45
N VAL A 2 15.34 56.40 30.26
CA VAL A 2 14.43 55.28 30.52
C VAL A 2 14.34 54.46 29.25
N LEU A 3 14.44 53.12 29.33
CA LEU A 3 13.79 52.24 28.37
C LEU A 3 13.12 51.08 29.11
N LYS A 4 11.78 51.14 29.13
CA LYS A 4 10.87 50.03 29.43
C LYS A 4 10.53 49.32 28.12
N THR A 5 10.21 48.05 28.29
CA THR A 5 9.68 47.01 27.41
C THR A 5 8.54 47.43 26.47
N ASN A 6 8.42 46.75 25.31
CA ASN A 6 7.32 45.79 25.05
C ASN A 6 7.42 45.04 23.72
N ASN A 7 6.91 43.80 23.78
CA ASN A 7 6.74 42.79 22.75
C ASN A 7 5.81 43.19 21.58
N ASN A 8 6.04 42.54 20.43
CA ASN A 8 5.08 41.87 19.53
C ASN A 8 5.94 41.36 18.34
N GLY A 9 6.06 40.08 18.00
CA GLY A 9 5.04 39.06 17.91
C GLY A 9 4.68 38.83 16.43
N LYS A 10 5.44 37.96 15.75
CA LYS A 10 5.03 37.16 14.58
C LYS A 10 6.18 36.25 14.16
N GLU A 11 6.11 35.00 14.63
CA GLU A 11 6.87 33.89 14.08
C GLU A 11 6.13 33.36 12.84
N ASP A 12 6.89 33.17 11.77
CA ASP A 12 6.44 32.61 10.50
C ASP A 12 6.10 31.12 10.69
N ASN A 13 4.81 30.80 10.72
CA ASN A 13 4.32 29.44 10.51
C ASN A 13 4.36 29.15 9.01
N GLY A 14 5.50 28.64 8.55
CA GLY A 14 5.73 28.12 7.21
C GLY A 14 4.92 26.85 6.94
N LEU A 15 3.62 27.01 6.71
CA LEU A 15 2.80 26.02 6.02
C LEU A 15 3.28 26.02 4.56
N MET A 16 3.89 24.91 4.11
CA MET A 16 4.24 24.67 2.70
C MET A 16 2.97 24.62 1.84
N THR A 17 2.41 25.79 1.58
CA THR A 17 1.34 26.05 0.63
C THR A 17 2.00 26.38 -0.70
N GLY A 18 2.24 25.36 -1.52
CA GLY A 18 2.84 25.60 -2.82
C GLY A 18 3.42 24.38 -3.52
N VAL A 19 2.75 23.22 -3.46
CA VAL A 19 3.00 22.20 -4.49
C VAL A 19 2.09 22.55 -5.66
N ASN A 20 2.65 23.20 -6.67
CA ASN A 20 1.96 23.56 -7.90
C ASN A 20 1.48 22.27 -8.58
N ALA A 21 0.19 22.19 -8.93
CA ALA A 21 -0.41 21.00 -9.57
C ALA A 21 0.29 20.63 -10.90
N ASP A 22 0.93 21.59 -11.55
CA ASP A 22 1.73 21.37 -12.76
C ASP A 22 3.10 20.72 -12.49
N THR A 23 3.64 20.82 -11.27
CA THR A 23 4.89 20.15 -10.87
C THR A 23 4.66 18.66 -10.59
N LEU A 24 3.49 18.27 -10.06
CA LEU A 24 3.09 16.86 -9.94
C LEU A 24 2.91 16.23 -11.33
N ARG A 25 2.24 16.94 -12.26
CA ARG A 25 2.06 16.50 -13.65
C ARG A 25 3.36 16.24 -14.43
N GLN A 26 4.48 16.86 -14.06
CA GLN A 26 5.75 16.69 -14.79
C GLN A 26 6.55 15.45 -14.38
N THR A 27 6.28 14.84 -13.23
CA THR A 27 6.85 13.53 -12.85
C THR A 27 5.96 12.35 -13.24
N ASP A 28 4.72 12.61 -13.67
CA ASP A 28 3.64 11.64 -13.86
C ASP A 28 3.57 11.00 -15.26
N LYS A 29 4.70 10.67 -15.90
CA LYS A 29 4.73 10.09 -17.26
C LYS A 29 5.16 8.61 -17.36
N ASN A 30 5.18 7.87 -16.26
CA ASN A 30 5.73 6.50 -16.27
C ASN A 30 4.75 5.39 -15.85
N SER A 31 3.47 5.69 -15.61
CA SER A 31 2.46 4.65 -15.42
C SER A 31 1.52 4.61 -16.62
N ASP A 32 1.46 3.45 -17.27
CA ASP A 32 0.49 3.18 -18.33
C ASP A 32 -0.89 2.77 -17.76
N TYR A 33 -1.07 2.79 -16.43
CA TYR A 33 -2.26 2.29 -15.73
C TYR A 33 -2.96 3.42 -14.94
N GLU A 34 -4.14 3.84 -15.41
CA GLU A 34 -5.04 4.70 -14.64
C GLU A 34 -6.08 3.84 -13.91
N VAL A 35 -5.87 3.65 -12.61
CA VAL A 35 -6.74 2.80 -11.78
C VAL A 35 -7.81 3.64 -11.05
N ASN A 36 -7.57 4.95 -10.81
CA ASN A 36 -8.56 5.94 -10.34
C ASN A 36 -9.46 5.48 -9.17
N ARG A 37 -8.92 4.70 -8.23
CA ARG A 37 -9.65 4.20 -7.05
C ARG A 37 -9.38 5.00 -5.79
N LEU A 38 -8.24 5.69 -5.73
CA LEU A 38 -7.85 6.58 -4.65
C LEU A 38 -7.64 8.00 -5.22
N SER A 39 -7.47 8.99 -4.36
CA SER A 39 -7.10 10.35 -4.79
C SER A 39 -5.72 10.36 -5.46
N LEU A 40 -5.44 11.36 -6.30
CA LEU A 40 -4.17 11.47 -7.01
C LEU A 40 -2.92 11.37 -6.10
N ALA A 41 -3.01 11.89 -4.88
CA ALA A 41 -1.94 11.82 -3.89
C ALA A 41 -1.75 10.39 -3.35
N GLU A 42 -2.85 9.70 -3.05
CA GLU A 42 -2.84 8.31 -2.56
C GLU A 42 -2.39 7.32 -3.63
N GLU A 43 -2.67 7.61 -4.91
CA GLU A 43 -2.14 6.85 -6.04
C GLU A 43 -0.60 6.86 -6.09
N ALA A 44 0.06 7.85 -5.48
CA ALA A 44 1.52 7.80 -5.30
C ALA A 44 1.94 6.64 -4.39
N GLY A 45 1.12 6.28 -3.40
CA GLY A 45 1.32 5.08 -2.58
C GLY A 45 1.19 3.80 -3.40
N ARG A 46 0.22 3.73 -4.33
CA ARG A 46 0.09 2.61 -5.28
C ARG A 46 1.34 2.44 -6.13
N ARG A 47 1.87 3.55 -6.66
CA ARG A 47 3.12 3.59 -7.44
C ARG A 47 4.35 3.18 -6.62
N ARG A 48 4.44 3.56 -5.35
CA ARG A 48 5.48 3.04 -4.41
C ARG A 48 5.34 1.54 -4.20
N GLY A 49 4.12 1.01 -4.31
CA GLY A 49 3.80 -0.42 -4.41
C GLY A 49 4.50 -1.14 -5.56
N GLY A 50 5.08 -0.41 -6.50
CA GLY A 50 5.76 -0.93 -7.66
C GLY A 50 4.81 -1.30 -8.78
N ARG A 51 5.39 -1.57 -9.96
CA ARG A 51 4.67 -1.86 -11.20
C ARG A 51 3.63 -2.97 -11.04
N ARG A 52 3.92 -4.01 -10.25
CA ARG A 52 3.00 -5.14 -10.07
C ARG A 52 1.75 -4.76 -9.30
N ASN A 53 1.86 -3.81 -8.36
CA ASN A 53 0.71 -3.28 -7.64
C ASN A 53 -0.22 -2.52 -8.60
N GLU A 54 0.35 -1.66 -9.46
CA GLU A 54 -0.41 -0.95 -10.50
C GLU A 54 -1.09 -1.91 -11.50
N GLU A 55 -0.35 -2.89 -12.02
CA GLU A 55 -0.87 -3.91 -12.94
C GLU A 55 -2.00 -4.73 -12.32
N ALA A 56 -1.80 -5.22 -11.09
CA ALA A 56 -2.79 -6.01 -10.36
C ALA A 56 -4.04 -5.19 -10.04
N SER A 57 -3.89 -3.95 -9.58
CA SER A 57 -5.03 -3.08 -9.31
C SER A 57 -5.79 -2.75 -10.59
N ALA A 58 -5.10 -2.48 -11.70
CA ALA A 58 -5.75 -2.23 -13.00
C ALA A 58 -6.55 -3.44 -13.49
N LEU A 59 -5.98 -4.65 -13.36
CA LEU A 59 -6.66 -5.90 -13.72
C LEU A 59 -7.97 -6.11 -12.95
N LEU A 60 -7.95 -5.82 -11.65
CA LEU A 60 -9.10 -6.05 -10.77
C LEU A 60 -10.08 -4.88 -10.74
N SER A 61 -9.67 -3.69 -11.17
CA SER A 61 -10.50 -2.49 -11.19
C SER A 61 -11.81 -2.72 -11.97
N GLY A 62 -11.80 -3.53 -13.04
CA GLY A 62 -13.01 -3.86 -13.80
C GLY A 62 -14.10 -4.61 -13.02
N GLU A 63 -13.83 -5.09 -11.80
CA GLU A 63 -14.78 -5.81 -10.94
C GLU A 63 -15.40 -4.95 -9.82
N THR A 64 -15.11 -3.65 -9.79
CA THR A 64 -15.67 -2.72 -8.80
C THR A 64 -17.17 -2.51 -9.02
N GLY A 65 -17.91 -2.28 -7.93
CA GLY A 65 -19.34 -1.93 -8.01
C GLY A 65 -20.27 -3.04 -8.52
N THR A 66 -19.81 -4.30 -8.59
CA THR A 66 -20.66 -5.45 -8.97
C THR A 66 -21.84 -5.61 -7.99
N ASP A 67 -22.97 -6.10 -8.51
CA ASP A 67 -24.15 -6.40 -7.69
C ASP A 67 -23.84 -7.35 -6.53
N GLU A 68 -22.80 -8.17 -6.67
CA GLU A 68 -22.33 -9.09 -5.64
C GLU A 68 -21.66 -8.38 -4.47
N ILE A 69 -20.76 -7.42 -4.73
CA ILE A 69 -20.17 -6.57 -3.68
C ILE A 69 -21.27 -5.83 -2.92
N LYS A 70 -22.22 -5.24 -3.66
CA LYS A 70 -23.37 -4.51 -3.06
C LYS A 70 -24.30 -5.40 -2.23
N ARG A 71 -24.33 -6.70 -2.52
CA ARG A 71 -25.08 -7.72 -1.76
C ARG A 71 -24.25 -8.37 -0.66
N GLY A 72 -23.01 -7.93 -0.45
CA GLY A 72 -22.09 -8.48 0.54
C GLY A 72 -21.52 -9.86 0.20
N ASN A 73 -21.59 -10.29 -1.07
CA ASN A 73 -21.05 -11.58 -1.53
C ASN A 73 -19.54 -11.47 -1.84
N PHE A 74 -18.75 -11.09 -0.83
CA PHE A 74 -17.32 -10.86 -0.97
C PHE A 74 -16.53 -12.12 -1.30
N GLU A 75 -16.94 -13.30 -0.81
CA GLU A 75 -16.25 -14.57 -1.05
C GLU A 75 -16.18 -14.91 -2.55
N ALA A 76 -17.32 -14.84 -3.27
CA ALA A 76 -17.35 -15.11 -4.70
C ALA A 76 -16.53 -14.10 -5.52
N VAL A 77 -16.50 -12.83 -5.08
CA VAL A 77 -15.67 -11.79 -5.70
C VAL A 77 -14.19 -12.09 -5.46
N ALA A 78 -13.83 -12.41 -4.23
CA ALA A 78 -12.47 -12.72 -3.84
C ALA A 78 -11.92 -13.93 -4.60
N GLU A 79 -12.69 -15.02 -4.72
CA GLU A 79 -12.30 -16.19 -5.50
C GLU A 79 -12.03 -15.87 -6.99
N ARG A 80 -12.86 -15.03 -7.61
CA ARG A 80 -12.61 -14.60 -9.00
C ARG A 80 -11.37 -13.74 -9.12
N GLN A 81 -11.20 -12.77 -8.22
CA GLN A 81 -10.01 -11.92 -8.21
C GLN A 81 -8.73 -12.75 -7.99
N GLU A 82 -8.75 -13.75 -7.10
CA GLU A 82 -7.65 -14.70 -6.91
C GLU A 82 -7.35 -15.47 -8.21
N GLN A 83 -8.38 -15.97 -8.92
CA GLN A 83 -8.19 -16.68 -10.19
C GLN A 83 -7.62 -15.78 -11.28
N THR A 84 -8.12 -14.54 -11.38
CA THR A 84 -7.62 -13.52 -12.31
C THR A 84 -6.14 -13.23 -12.05
N LEU A 85 -5.77 -12.95 -10.79
CA LEU A 85 -4.39 -12.68 -10.40
C LEU A 85 -3.48 -13.90 -10.58
N GLU A 86 -3.94 -15.10 -10.23
CA GLU A 86 -3.16 -16.33 -10.38
C GLU A 86 -2.86 -16.63 -11.86
N HIS A 87 -3.85 -16.50 -12.73
CA HIS A 87 -3.66 -16.69 -14.17
C HIS A 87 -2.67 -15.67 -14.74
N TRP A 88 -2.87 -14.40 -14.41
CA TRP A 88 -1.98 -13.32 -14.83
C TRP A 88 -0.56 -13.49 -14.31
N ALA A 89 -0.38 -13.78 -13.02
CA ALA A 89 0.92 -13.91 -12.39
C ALA A 89 1.73 -15.06 -12.97
N LYS A 90 1.09 -16.20 -13.27
CA LYS A 90 1.74 -17.33 -13.94
C LYS A 90 2.19 -16.97 -15.36
N LYS A 91 1.36 -16.23 -16.09
CA LYS A 91 1.67 -15.76 -17.44
C LYS A 91 2.84 -14.76 -17.45
N GLU A 92 2.88 -13.84 -16.50
CA GLU A 92 3.90 -12.78 -16.40
C GLU A 92 5.16 -13.20 -15.62
N GLY A 93 5.23 -14.46 -15.15
CA GLY A 93 6.38 -14.99 -14.43
C GLY A 93 6.58 -14.44 -13.02
N VAL A 94 5.51 -13.92 -12.40
CA VAL A 94 5.48 -13.41 -11.02
C VAL A 94 4.63 -14.26 -10.09
N TRP A 95 4.42 -15.52 -10.47
CA TRP A 95 3.90 -16.55 -9.59
C TRP A 95 5.04 -17.25 -8.85
N PHE A 96 5.15 -17.00 -7.56
CA PHE A 96 6.20 -17.48 -6.69
C PHE A 96 5.86 -18.88 -6.15
N ASP A 97 6.89 -19.73 -6.14
CA ASP A 97 6.93 -20.92 -5.31
C ASP A 97 7.22 -20.49 -3.86
N ILE A 98 6.18 -20.46 -3.02
CA ILE A 98 6.29 -19.96 -1.64
C ILE A 98 7.20 -20.86 -0.81
N ASP A 99 7.35 -22.15 -1.15
CA ASP A 99 8.25 -23.04 -0.41
C ASP A 99 9.71 -22.66 -0.64
N ARG A 100 10.07 -22.11 -1.80
CA ARG A 100 11.40 -21.53 -2.03
C ARG A 100 11.66 -20.26 -1.23
N ILE A 101 10.63 -19.44 -1.01
CA ILE A 101 10.77 -18.26 -0.13
C ILE A 101 11.05 -18.73 1.31
N ARG A 102 10.41 -19.82 1.74
CA ARG A 102 10.60 -20.40 3.08
C ARG A 102 11.99 -21.00 3.33
N GLU A 103 12.79 -21.20 2.29
CA GLU A 103 14.20 -21.60 2.42
C GLU A 103 15.09 -20.44 2.89
N GLN A 104 14.62 -19.19 2.80
CA GLN A 104 15.32 -18.01 3.32
C GLN A 104 15.27 -17.97 4.86
N PRO A 105 16.25 -17.33 5.52
CA PRO A 105 16.23 -17.18 6.98
C PRO A 105 14.94 -16.55 7.47
N PHE A 106 14.29 -17.22 8.43
CA PHE A 106 13.02 -16.79 8.99
C PHE A 106 13.23 -15.76 10.11
N ILE A 107 12.54 -14.63 10.01
CA ILE A 107 12.62 -13.54 11.00
C ILE A 107 11.48 -13.65 12.00
N GLY A 108 10.25 -13.83 11.52
CA GLY A 108 9.07 -13.81 12.38
C GLY A 108 7.77 -14.10 11.64
N ARG A 109 6.72 -14.41 12.40
CA ARG A 109 5.39 -14.70 11.87
C ARG A 109 4.31 -14.12 12.77
N GLY A 110 3.37 -13.41 12.16
CA GLY A 110 2.09 -13.05 12.75
C GLY A 110 0.94 -13.87 12.15
N GLU A 111 -0.29 -13.49 12.45
CA GLU A 111 -1.47 -14.12 11.84
C GLU A 111 -1.51 -13.84 10.33
N GLU A 112 -1.26 -12.60 9.94
CA GLU A 112 -1.30 -12.13 8.55
C GLU A 112 -0.06 -12.49 7.73
N ALA A 113 1.13 -12.43 8.33
CA ALA A 113 2.38 -12.38 7.58
C ALA A 113 3.38 -13.42 8.08
N SER A 114 4.17 -13.96 7.16
CA SER A 114 5.46 -14.60 7.49
C SER A 114 6.59 -13.79 6.86
N VAL A 115 7.61 -13.47 7.66
CA VAL A 115 8.69 -12.54 7.32
C VAL A 115 10.01 -13.32 7.22
N TYR A 116 10.74 -13.06 6.15
CA TYR A 116 11.99 -13.71 5.79
C TYR A 116 13.04 -12.66 5.42
N GLU A 117 14.32 -12.95 5.66
CA GLU A 117 15.41 -12.12 5.15
C GLU A 117 15.37 -12.11 3.62
N ALA A 118 15.48 -10.93 3.01
CA ALA A 118 15.70 -10.86 1.58
C ALA A 118 17.18 -11.12 1.24
N GLY A 119 17.49 -11.34 -0.04
CA GLY A 119 18.89 -11.44 -0.48
C GLY A 119 19.70 -10.15 -0.29
N ASP A 120 19.00 -9.01 -0.13
CA ASP A 120 19.55 -7.72 0.25
C ASP A 120 19.16 -7.42 1.72
N PRO A 121 20.13 -7.23 2.64
CA PRO A 121 19.84 -6.99 4.06
C PRO A 121 19.10 -5.68 4.34
N ALA A 122 19.03 -4.76 3.37
CA ALA A 122 18.21 -3.55 3.47
C ALA A 122 16.70 -3.83 3.39
N TYR A 123 16.30 -5.06 3.08
CA TYR A 123 14.91 -5.44 2.89
C TYR A 123 14.55 -6.78 3.55
N VAL A 124 13.26 -6.96 3.78
CA VAL A 124 12.65 -8.24 4.15
C VAL A 124 11.60 -8.63 3.12
N ASN A 125 11.41 -9.94 2.93
CA ASN A 125 10.31 -10.50 2.15
C ASN A 125 9.16 -10.89 3.09
N LYS A 126 7.94 -10.50 2.74
CA LYS A 126 6.72 -10.90 3.45
C LYS A 126 5.83 -11.76 2.55
N VAL A 127 5.35 -12.86 3.11
CA VAL A 127 4.26 -13.66 2.55
C VAL A 127 3.00 -13.33 3.33
N MET A 128 2.08 -12.59 2.72
CA MET A 128 0.91 -11.98 3.34
C MET A 128 -0.39 -12.67 2.90
N PHE A 129 -1.33 -12.85 3.82
CA PHE A 129 -2.65 -13.43 3.57
C PHE A 129 -3.73 -12.35 3.75
N TYR A 130 -4.34 -11.91 2.66
CA TYR A 130 -5.25 -10.76 2.70
C TYR A 130 -6.51 -11.00 3.54
N GLN A 131 -6.96 -12.25 3.64
CA GLN A 131 -8.22 -12.63 4.30
C GLN A 131 -8.27 -12.30 5.81
N VAL A 132 -7.14 -11.91 6.42
CA VAL A 132 -7.10 -11.50 7.83
C VAL A 132 -7.72 -10.12 8.05
N PHE A 133 -7.52 -9.18 7.12
CA PHE A 133 -7.94 -7.78 7.27
C PHE A 133 -8.55 -7.19 6.00
N SER A 134 -8.84 -7.99 4.98
CA SER A 134 -9.38 -7.52 3.72
C SER A 134 -10.33 -8.56 3.13
N ASP A 135 -11.49 -8.10 2.67
CA ASP A 135 -12.50 -8.99 2.10
C ASP A 135 -12.13 -9.51 0.70
N THR A 136 -11.31 -8.76 -0.04
CA THR A 136 -10.95 -9.08 -1.43
C THR A 136 -9.48 -8.77 -1.71
N PRO A 137 -8.85 -9.42 -2.70
CA PRO A 137 -7.52 -9.02 -3.19
C PRO A 137 -7.43 -7.54 -3.60
N LEU A 138 -8.48 -6.98 -4.21
CA LEU A 138 -8.49 -5.57 -4.59
C LEU A 138 -8.48 -4.63 -3.38
N SER A 139 -9.30 -4.90 -2.35
CA SER A 139 -9.27 -4.09 -1.13
C SER A 139 -7.92 -4.19 -0.43
N PHE A 140 -7.23 -5.34 -0.49
CA PHE A 140 -5.86 -5.46 0.00
C PHE A 140 -4.86 -4.58 -0.77
N LEU A 141 -4.92 -4.58 -2.10
CA LEU A 141 -4.06 -3.71 -2.94
C LEU A 141 -4.30 -2.23 -2.64
N ASP A 142 -5.56 -1.81 -2.52
CA ASP A 142 -5.94 -0.42 -2.23
C ASP A 142 -5.49 0.00 -0.83
N ASN A 143 -5.77 -0.84 0.17
CA ASN A 143 -5.67 -0.44 1.57
C ASN A 143 -4.31 -0.80 2.16
N ARG A 144 -3.94 -2.08 2.08
CA ARG A 144 -2.77 -2.64 2.77
C ARG A 144 -1.46 -2.36 2.07
N ILE A 145 -1.49 -2.08 0.77
CA ILE A 145 -0.33 -1.63 0.00
C ILE A 145 -0.45 -0.13 -0.28
N SER A 146 -1.46 0.30 -1.04
CA SER A 146 -1.47 1.65 -1.59
C SER A 146 -1.66 2.74 -0.53
N LEU A 147 -2.69 2.64 0.33
CA LEU A 147 -2.89 3.59 1.43
C LEU A 147 -1.79 3.50 2.50
N HIS A 148 -1.34 2.29 2.86
CA HIS A 148 -0.19 2.14 3.75
C HIS A 148 1.04 2.90 3.23
N ASN A 149 1.40 2.71 1.96
CA ASN A 149 2.55 3.38 1.34
C ASN A 149 2.36 4.89 1.16
N TYR A 150 1.13 5.38 1.18
CA TYR A 150 0.82 6.80 1.17
C TYR A 150 1.02 7.40 2.57
N LEU A 151 0.46 6.79 3.60
CA LEU A 151 0.49 7.25 4.99
C LEU A 151 1.85 7.03 5.66
N PHE A 152 2.53 5.94 5.32
CA PHE A 152 3.78 5.48 5.94
C PHE A 152 4.84 5.15 4.87
N PRO A 153 5.36 6.17 4.16
CA PRO A 153 6.26 5.95 3.02
C PRO A 153 7.62 5.32 3.40
N ASP A 154 8.09 5.48 4.64
CA ASP A 154 9.40 4.97 5.09
C ASP A 154 9.43 3.44 5.22
N THR A 155 8.26 2.81 5.30
CA THR A 155 8.05 1.37 5.43
C THR A 155 7.26 0.81 4.24
N ALA A 156 7.24 1.53 3.12
CA ALA A 156 6.44 1.19 1.96
C ALA A 156 6.70 -0.24 1.45
N TYR A 157 5.63 -0.95 1.16
CA TYR A 157 5.64 -2.25 0.49
C TYR A 157 5.89 -2.10 -1.01
N GLU A 158 6.65 -3.01 -1.58
CA GLU A 158 6.67 -3.28 -3.02
C GLU A 158 6.05 -4.67 -3.27
N LEU A 159 5.06 -4.75 -4.17
CA LEU A 159 4.49 -6.03 -4.57
C LEU A 159 5.44 -6.73 -5.56
N LEU A 160 5.98 -7.88 -5.16
CA LEU A 160 6.84 -8.70 -6.02
C LEU A 160 6.01 -9.62 -6.91
N GLY A 161 4.89 -10.12 -6.37
CA GLY A 161 3.98 -11.01 -7.07
C GLY A 161 3.11 -11.81 -6.12
N PHE A 162 2.73 -13.01 -6.54
CA PHE A 162 1.71 -13.81 -5.89
C PHE A 162 2.13 -15.27 -5.75
N GLY A 163 1.50 -16.00 -4.84
CA GLY A 163 1.63 -17.45 -4.78
C GLY A 163 0.46 -18.07 -4.03
N ARG A 164 0.56 -19.36 -3.74
CA ARG A 164 -0.45 -20.07 -2.97
C ARG A 164 0.22 -21.03 -1.99
N THR A 165 -0.37 -21.13 -0.80
CA THR A 165 0.02 -22.11 0.22
C THR A 165 -1.20 -22.92 0.63
N GLN A 166 -1.02 -23.87 1.55
CA GLN A 166 -2.16 -24.56 2.18
C GLN A 166 -3.10 -23.60 2.94
N ARG A 167 -2.63 -22.40 3.32
CA ARG A 167 -3.46 -21.37 3.96
C ARG A 167 -4.31 -20.57 2.98
N GLY A 168 -4.03 -20.64 1.68
CA GLY A 168 -4.73 -19.85 0.66
C GLY A 168 -3.79 -19.06 -0.24
N PHE A 169 -4.41 -18.15 -1.00
CA PHE A 169 -3.72 -17.21 -1.89
C PHE A 169 -2.87 -16.24 -1.08
N ALA A 170 -1.67 -15.94 -1.55
CA ALA A 170 -0.69 -15.13 -0.84
C ALA A 170 -0.12 -14.03 -1.72
N PHE A 171 0.05 -12.86 -1.13
CA PHE A 171 0.80 -11.76 -1.69
C PHE A 171 2.27 -11.89 -1.26
N VAL A 172 3.20 -11.68 -2.18
CA VAL A 172 4.64 -11.65 -1.88
C VAL A 172 5.10 -10.20 -1.97
N LEU A 173 5.43 -9.63 -0.82
CA LEU A 173 5.84 -8.23 -0.69
C LEU A 173 7.30 -8.11 -0.29
N LYS A 174 7.95 -7.03 -0.71
CA LYS A 174 9.23 -6.56 -0.16
C LYS A 174 8.98 -5.33 0.70
N GLN A 175 9.63 -5.22 1.86
CA GLN A 175 9.55 -4.05 2.73
C GLN A 175 10.97 -3.63 3.17
N PRO A 176 11.27 -2.33 3.32
CA PRO A 176 12.50 -1.88 3.97
C PRO A 176 12.69 -2.56 5.33
N HIS A 177 13.90 -3.05 5.59
CA HIS A 177 14.26 -3.59 6.89
C HIS A 177 14.63 -2.45 7.83
N VAL A 178 13.77 -2.16 8.80
CA VAL A 178 14.00 -1.12 9.79
C VAL A 178 14.99 -1.65 10.84
N ASN A 179 16.18 -1.06 10.90
CA ASN A 179 17.15 -1.33 11.97
C ASN A 179 16.77 -0.54 13.22
N GLY A 180 15.70 -0.98 13.88
CA GLY A 180 15.13 -0.34 15.07
C GLY A 180 14.72 -1.35 16.12
N SER A 181 14.47 -0.87 17.33
CA SER A 181 13.84 -1.68 18.38
C SER A 181 12.33 -1.51 18.32
N PHE A 182 11.59 -2.59 18.57
CA PHE A 182 10.16 -2.49 18.80
C PHE A 182 9.87 -1.55 19.95
N PHE A 183 8.82 -0.77 19.77
CA PHE A 183 8.40 0.22 20.73
C PHE A 183 7.93 -0.47 22.02
N ASN A 184 8.35 0.02 23.19
CA ASN A 184 7.87 -0.54 24.45
C ASN A 184 6.40 -0.13 24.64
N ARG A 185 5.54 -1.08 25.04
CA ARG A 185 4.12 -0.84 25.34
C ARG A 185 3.89 0.31 26.33
N ALA A 186 4.86 0.60 27.20
CA ALA A 186 4.81 1.71 28.15
C ALA A 186 4.99 3.12 27.53
N ALA A 187 5.40 3.22 26.26
CA ALA A 187 5.69 4.48 25.57
C ALA A 187 4.57 4.92 24.61
N SER A 188 3.41 4.24 24.61
CA SER A 188 2.32 4.36 23.62
C SER A 188 1.82 5.77 23.30
N SER A 189 2.12 6.76 24.14
CA SER A 189 1.81 8.17 23.85
C SER A 189 2.58 8.71 22.63
N GLU A 190 3.83 8.29 22.37
CA GLU A 190 4.63 8.93 21.31
C GLU A 190 4.11 8.63 19.89
N PHE A 191 3.58 7.42 19.63
CA PHE A 191 2.96 7.16 18.32
C PHE A 191 1.57 7.77 18.22
N GLY A 192 0.88 7.98 19.36
CA GLY A 192 -0.35 8.77 19.43
C GLY A 192 -0.10 10.22 19.00
N ASP A 193 0.99 10.83 19.47
CA ASP A 193 1.39 12.18 19.06
C ASP A 193 1.63 12.28 17.54
N GLU A 194 2.19 11.24 16.91
CA GLU A 194 2.34 11.20 15.44
C GLU A 194 0.98 11.09 14.72
N MET A 195 0.04 10.31 15.24
CA MET A 195 -1.32 10.26 14.69
C MET A 195 -2.02 11.61 14.81
N GLU A 196 -1.90 12.29 15.95
CA GLU A 196 -2.47 13.63 16.15
C GLU A 196 -1.89 14.67 15.18
N LYS A 197 -0.58 14.59 14.87
CA LYS A 197 0.05 15.46 13.85
C LYS A 197 -0.51 15.22 12.45
N MET A 198 -0.96 13.99 12.15
CA MET A 198 -1.67 13.65 10.92
C MET A 198 -3.16 14.05 10.97
N GLY A 199 -3.61 14.66 12.06
CA GLY A 199 -5.00 15.04 12.29
C GLY A 199 -5.91 13.86 12.62
N LEU A 200 -5.34 12.72 13.03
CA LEU A 200 -6.08 11.53 13.43
C LEU A 200 -6.34 11.55 14.94
N GLU A 201 -7.57 11.27 15.33
CA GLU A 201 -7.99 11.13 16.73
C GLU A 201 -8.13 9.65 17.11
N ALA A 202 -7.78 9.31 18.34
CA ALA A 202 -7.92 7.94 18.84
C ALA A 202 -9.40 7.58 19.07
N ILE A 203 -9.86 6.51 18.44
CA ILE A 203 -11.18 5.91 18.68
C ILE A 203 -11.08 4.91 19.84
N ASP A 204 -10.03 4.08 19.82
CA ASP A 204 -9.72 3.10 20.85
C ASP A 204 -8.19 2.98 21.03
N ALA A 205 -7.73 1.95 21.76
CA ALA A 205 -6.32 1.77 22.08
C ALA A 205 -5.40 1.59 20.85
N ASN A 206 -5.91 1.03 19.76
CA ASN A 206 -5.13 0.68 18.56
C ASN A 206 -5.73 1.24 17.26
N THR A 207 -6.82 2.02 17.35
CA THR A 207 -7.54 2.55 16.19
C THR A 207 -7.63 4.07 16.25
N TYR A 208 -7.28 4.72 15.15
CA TYR A 208 -7.31 6.17 14.97
C TYR A 208 -8.10 6.54 13.72
N CYS A 209 -8.80 7.67 13.71
CA CYS A 209 -9.50 8.16 12.52
C CYS A 209 -9.49 9.67 12.36
N ASN A 210 -9.74 10.13 11.14
CA ASN A 210 -10.14 11.49 10.80
C ASN A 210 -11.22 11.42 9.71
N ASP A 211 -11.58 12.55 9.12
CA ASP A 211 -12.60 12.60 8.05
C ASP A 211 -12.24 11.75 6.81
N ASP A 212 -10.96 11.43 6.64
CA ASP A 212 -10.40 10.78 5.45
C ASP A 212 -10.05 9.29 5.66
N TYR A 213 -9.53 8.92 6.83
CA TYR A 213 -8.90 7.63 7.06
C TYR A 213 -9.30 7.04 8.40
N ILE A 214 -9.28 5.70 8.45
CA ILE A 214 -9.28 4.93 9.69
C ILE A 214 -8.03 4.04 9.65
N ILE A 215 -7.23 4.05 10.70
CA ILE A 215 -6.03 3.23 10.83
C ILE A 215 -6.19 2.35 12.06
N SER A 216 -6.29 1.04 11.84
CA SER A 216 -6.36 0.04 12.91
C SER A 216 -5.08 -0.79 13.01
N ASP A 217 -5.04 -1.64 14.04
CA ASP A 217 -3.89 -2.46 14.44
C ASP A 217 -2.62 -1.66 14.79
N LEU A 218 -2.79 -0.41 15.24
CA LEU A 218 -1.70 0.47 15.63
C LEU A 218 -1.28 0.21 17.09
N HIS A 219 -0.59 -0.90 17.32
CA HIS A 219 -0.05 -1.25 18.64
C HIS A 219 1.48 -1.22 18.67
N ALA A 220 2.08 -1.24 19.86
CA ALA A 220 3.53 -1.13 20.05
C ALA A 220 4.38 -2.20 19.30
N GLY A 221 3.80 -3.38 19.00
CA GLY A 221 4.45 -4.40 18.16
C GLY A 221 4.52 -4.06 16.66
N ASN A 222 3.79 -3.04 16.22
CA ASN A 222 3.69 -2.58 14.82
C ASN A 222 4.36 -1.21 14.63
N VAL A 223 5.09 -0.75 15.65
CA VAL A 223 5.86 0.49 15.63
C VAL A 223 7.29 0.19 16.04
N MET A 224 8.24 0.63 15.23
CA MET A 224 9.67 0.51 15.49
C MET A 224 10.28 1.89 15.68
N LYS A 225 11.31 1.99 16.52
CA LYS A 225 12.06 3.22 16.74
C LYS A 225 13.54 2.98 16.46
N ASP A 226 14.13 3.81 15.61
CA ASP A 226 15.57 3.75 15.32
C ASP A 226 16.39 4.45 16.42
N GLY A 227 17.73 4.44 16.27
CA GLY A 227 18.65 5.06 17.21
C GLY A 227 18.58 6.60 17.26
N ASP A 228 18.03 7.24 16.22
CA ASP A 228 17.85 8.69 16.12
C ASP A 228 16.48 9.13 16.68
N GLY A 229 15.60 8.16 16.96
CA GLY A 229 14.29 8.36 17.55
C GLY A 229 13.16 8.48 16.54
N ASN A 230 13.40 8.21 15.26
CA ASN A 230 12.36 8.20 14.23
C ASN A 230 11.45 6.98 14.41
N LEU A 231 10.15 7.17 14.19
CA LEU A 231 9.15 6.11 14.30
C LEU A 231 8.82 5.55 12.91
N TYR A 232 8.78 4.22 12.82
CA TYR A 232 8.48 3.48 11.61
C TYR A 232 7.27 2.58 11.88
N PHE A 233 6.25 2.72 11.05
CA PHE A 233 4.98 2.03 11.20
C PHE A 233 4.90 0.86 10.23
N ILE A 234 4.78 -0.36 10.74
CA ILE A 234 4.69 -1.58 9.94
C ILE A 234 3.36 -2.27 10.21
N ASP A 235 2.91 -3.09 9.25
CA ASP A 235 1.70 -3.92 9.41
C ASP A 235 0.43 -3.15 9.82
N THR A 236 0.35 -1.85 9.52
CA THR A 236 -0.86 -1.06 9.76
C THR A 236 -2.02 -1.47 8.85
N VAL A 237 -3.25 -1.22 9.30
CA VAL A 237 -4.48 -1.54 8.58
C VAL A 237 -5.25 -0.24 8.29
N PRO A 238 -4.81 0.56 7.30
CA PRO A 238 -5.52 1.77 6.92
C PRO A 238 -6.66 1.46 5.96
N VAL A 239 -7.78 2.18 6.07
CA VAL A 239 -8.88 2.21 5.09
C VAL A 239 -9.34 3.66 4.90
N LEU A 240 -10.00 3.95 3.77
CA LEU A 240 -10.73 5.22 3.64
C LEU A 240 -11.89 5.27 4.64
N ASN A 241 -12.10 6.40 5.30
CA ASN A 241 -13.27 6.60 6.17
C ASN A 241 -14.51 6.85 5.30
N THR A 242 -15.12 5.75 4.84
CA THR A 242 -16.35 5.80 4.05
C THR A 242 -17.60 5.85 4.94
N PRO A 243 -18.76 6.26 4.43
CA PRO A 243 -20.00 6.26 5.22
C PRO A 243 -20.33 4.89 5.85
N ASP A 244 -19.99 3.79 5.18
CA ASP A 244 -20.27 2.42 5.62
C ASP A 244 -19.39 1.99 6.82
N GLU A 245 -18.26 2.65 7.05
CA GLU A 245 -17.38 2.40 8.20
C GLU A 245 -17.97 2.91 9.52
N GLY A 246 -18.94 3.83 9.47
CA GLY A 246 -19.66 4.31 10.65
C GLY A 246 -18.92 5.34 11.52
N TYR A 247 -17.79 5.88 11.05
CA TYR A 247 -16.99 6.90 11.76
C TYR A 247 -17.18 8.32 11.22
N GLY A 248 -18.30 8.58 10.53
CA GLY A 248 -18.68 9.91 10.06
C GLY A 248 -17.93 10.42 8.83
N GLY A 249 -17.08 9.60 8.22
CA GLY A 249 -16.36 9.97 7.00
C GLY A 249 -17.26 10.04 5.76
N THR A 250 -16.74 10.71 4.74
CA THR A 250 -17.44 10.95 3.46
C THR A 250 -16.65 10.44 2.26
N ARG A 251 -15.58 9.67 2.50
CA ARG A 251 -14.72 9.18 1.44
C ARG A 251 -15.39 8.05 0.68
N GLU A 252 -15.00 7.92 -0.58
CA GLU A 252 -15.44 6.85 -1.46
C GLU A 252 -14.23 6.38 -2.27
N TYR A 253 -14.16 5.07 -2.53
CA TYR A 253 -13.23 4.56 -3.53
C TYR A 253 -13.77 4.95 -4.91
N GLY A 254 -12.89 5.45 -5.76
CA GLY A 254 -13.26 5.79 -7.13
C GLY A 254 -13.72 4.56 -7.92
N GLU A 255 -14.67 4.78 -8.82
CA GLU A 255 -14.97 3.81 -9.87
C GLU A 255 -13.92 3.99 -10.97
N PRO A 256 -13.30 2.92 -11.46
CA PRO A 256 -12.36 3.01 -12.56
C PRO A 256 -13.09 3.60 -13.76
N GLU A 257 -12.52 4.63 -14.36
CA GLU A 257 -13.01 5.09 -15.65
C GLU A 257 -12.90 3.89 -16.60
N ARG A 258 -14.05 3.46 -17.14
CA ARG A 258 -14.12 2.36 -18.08
C ARG A 258 -13.31 2.77 -19.31
N MET A 259 -12.03 2.38 -19.37
CA MET A 259 -11.29 2.44 -20.62
C MET A 259 -11.98 1.47 -21.57
N VAL A 260 -12.84 1.99 -22.44
CA VAL A 260 -13.09 1.35 -23.73
C VAL A 260 -11.72 1.42 -24.42
N PRO A 261 -11.01 0.30 -24.62
CA PRO A 261 -9.82 0.35 -25.43
C PRO A 261 -10.32 0.82 -26.78
N ASP A 262 -9.87 2.00 -27.21
CA ASP A 262 -10.20 2.49 -28.52
C ASP A 262 -9.80 1.38 -29.50
N LYS A 263 -10.78 0.84 -30.24
CA LYS A 263 -10.55 -0.21 -31.24
C LYS A 263 -9.85 0.43 -32.44
N ALA A 264 -8.69 1.03 -32.24
CA ALA A 264 -7.85 1.59 -33.27
C ALA A 264 -6.43 1.77 -32.71
N ASN A 265 -5.51 0.96 -33.23
CA ASN A 265 -4.06 1.21 -33.28
C ASN A 265 -3.15 0.81 -32.11
N VAL A 266 -3.32 -0.40 -31.57
CA VAL A 266 -2.15 -1.15 -31.07
C VAL A 266 -1.67 -2.10 -32.17
N LYS A 267 -0.83 -1.59 -33.10
CA LYS A 267 0.03 -2.46 -33.90
C LYS A 267 1.20 -2.87 -33.02
N ILE A 268 1.09 -4.03 -32.36
CA ILE A 268 2.25 -4.71 -31.79
C ILE A 268 3.10 -5.17 -32.99
N SER A 269 4.20 -4.47 -33.27
CA SER A 269 5.18 -4.95 -34.24
C SER A 269 5.90 -6.14 -33.63
N LEU A 270 5.51 -7.35 -34.02
CA LEU A 270 6.23 -8.58 -33.74
C LEU A 270 7.48 -8.64 -34.62
N GLU A 271 8.51 -7.88 -34.30
CA GLU A 271 9.84 -8.17 -34.82
C GLU A 271 10.49 -9.24 -33.94
N LYS A 272 10.46 -10.48 -34.45
CA LYS A 272 11.26 -11.58 -33.89
C LYS A 272 12.74 -11.23 -34.01
N PRO A 273 13.57 -11.41 -32.96
CA PRO A 273 15.02 -11.35 -33.12
C PRO A 273 15.46 -12.51 -34.02
N ALA A 274 16.07 -12.18 -35.16
CA ALA A 274 16.72 -13.16 -36.01
C ALA A 274 17.97 -13.71 -35.29
N LEU A 275 17.93 -14.98 -34.88
CA LEU A 275 19.11 -15.78 -34.59
C LEU A 275 19.99 -15.81 -35.86
N ARG A 276 21.13 -15.12 -35.85
CA ARG A 276 22.22 -15.40 -36.79
C ARG A 276 23.12 -16.47 -36.19
N LEU A 277 22.97 -17.70 -36.69
CA LEU A 277 24.06 -18.67 -36.70
C LEU A 277 25.17 -18.10 -37.59
N ASN A 278 26.34 -17.84 -37.03
CA ASN A 278 27.56 -17.71 -37.81
C ASN A 278 28.21 -19.10 -37.87
N LEU A 279 28.14 -19.72 -39.05
CA LEU A 279 29.03 -20.79 -39.47
C LEU A 279 30.17 -20.16 -40.28
N CYS A 280 31.38 -20.22 -39.73
CA CYS A 280 32.67 -20.36 -40.40
C CYS A 280 33.64 -20.95 -39.38
#